data_AF-A0A929K798-F1
#
_entry.id   AF-A0A929K798-F1
#
_cell.length_a   1.000
_cell.length_b   1.000
_cell.length_c   1.000
_cell.angle_alpha   90.00
_cell.angle_beta   90.00
_cell.angle_gamma   90.00
#
_symmetry.space_group_name_H-M   'P 1'
#
loop_
_entity.id
_entity.type
_entity.pdbx_description
1 polymer ?
#
loop_
_entity_poly.entity_id
_entity_poly.type
_entity_poly.pdbx_seq_one_letter_code
_entity_poly.pdbx_strand_id
1 'polypeptide(L)' 'ENLPIHNLNRLAQVAGIENDLDAEQFKFLAELTPYCIEARYGDYRESLSEIINEQRAREVYAKTKEIFKWLYQKID' A
#
# COMPACT_ATOMS: atom_id res chain seq x y z
N GLU A 1 7.05 5.79 22.61
CA GLU A 1 6.13 4.77 22.09
C GLU A 1 6.55 4.39 20.69
N ASN A 2 6.57 3.11 20.33
CA ASN A 2 6.80 2.67 18.95
C ASN A 2 5.50 2.87 18.18
N LEU A 3 5.36 4.00 17.50
CA LEU A 3 4.24 4.20 16.57
C LEU A 3 4.37 3.18 15.44
N PRO A 4 3.30 2.44 15.11
CA PRO A 4 3.35 1.50 13.99
C PRO A 4 3.70 2.25 12.70
N ILE A 5 4.72 1.75 11.99
CA ILE A 5 5.11 2.31 10.69
C ILE A 5 3.97 2.01 9.72
N HIS A 6 3.30 3.05 9.24
CA HIS A 6 2.22 2.91 8.26
C HIS A 6 2.67 3.12 6.82
N ASN A 7 3.84 3.74 6.65
CA ASN A 7 4.46 3.93 5.36
C ASN A 7 4.97 2.58 4.84
N LEU A 8 4.31 2.07 3.80
CA LEU A 8 4.63 0.76 3.22
C LEU A 8 6.02 0.72 2.59
N ASN A 9 6.50 1.83 2.01
CA ASN A 9 7.88 1.92 1.52
C ASN A 9 8.88 1.80 2.66
N ARG A 10 8.62 2.44 3.80
CA ARG A 10 9.47 2.32 4.98
C ARG A 10 9.47 0.90 5.54
N LEU A 11 8.33 0.21 5.50
CA LEU A 11 8.27 -1.21 5.87
C LEU A 11 9.09 -2.08 4.91
N ALA A 12 9.02 -1.84 3.59
CA ALA A 12 9.83 -2.56 2.61
C ALA A 12 11.34 -2.37 2.84
N GLN A 13 11.77 -1.15 3.21
CA GLN A 13 13.15 -0.85 3.59
C GLN A 13 13.59 -1.62 4.84
N VAL A 14 12.78 -1.59 5.89
CA VAL A 14 13.09 -2.28 7.16
C VAL A 14 13.10 -3.79 6.96
N ALA A 15 12.26 -4.32 6.09
CA ALA A 15 12.23 -5.73 5.72
C ALA A 15 13.37 -6.13 4.76
N GLY A 16 14.15 -5.18 4.23
CA GLY A 16 15.28 -5.44 3.33
C GLY A 16 14.88 -5.82 1.90
N ILE A 17 13.62 -5.63 1.50
CA ILE A 17 13.08 -6.02 0.19
C ILE A 17 12.94 -4.85 -0.80
N GLU A 18 13.40 -3.66 -0.43
CA GLU A 18 13.31 -2.45 -1.28
C GLU A 18 13.95 -2.66 -2.66
N ASN A 19 15.12 -3.30 -2.70
CA ASN A 19 15.84 -3.53 -3.96
C ASN A 19 15.22 -4.62 -4.84
N ASP A 20 14.28 -5.41 -4.29
CA ASP A 20 13.55 -6.42 -5.05
C ASP A 20 12.29 -5.86 -5.71
N LEU A 21 11.81 -4.70 -5.25
CA LEU A 21 10.65 -4.02 -5.80
C LEU A 21 11.06 -3.26 -7.06
N ASP A 22 10.27 -3.38 -8.11
CA ASP A 22 10.42 -2.47 -9.24
C ASP A 22 9.90 -1.05 -8.91
N ALA A 23 10.21 -0.08 -9.78
CA ALA A 23 9.86 1.31 -9.56
C ALA A 23 8.32 1.53 -9.50
N GLU A 24 7.54 0.75 -10.23
CA GLU A 24 6.07 0.86 -10.22
C GLU A 24 5.48 0.28 -8.95
N GLN A 25 5.98 -0.85 -8.48
CA GLN A 25 5.61 -1.47 -7.21
C GLN A 25 5.95 -0.55 -6.04
N PHE A 26 7.16 0.02 -6.02
CA PHE A 26 7.56 0.96 -4.98
C PHE A 26 6.70 2.22 -4.99
N LYS A 27 6.39 2.78 -6.17
CA LYS A 27 5.45 3.90 -6.29
C LYS A 27 4.05 3.52 -5.81
N PHE A 28 3.58 2.32 -6.12
CA PHE A 28 2.27 1.85 -5.71
C PHE A 28 2.17 1.66 -4.19
N LEU A 29 3.23 1.25 -3.49
CA LEU A 29 3.26 1.21 -2.02
C LEU A 29 3.04 2.60 -1.39
N ALA A 30 3.57 3.66 -2.01
CA ALA A 30 3.35 5.02 -1.55
C ALA A 30 1.89 5.44 -1.79
N GLU A 31 1.31 5.07 -2.93
CA GLU A 31 -0.10 5.30 -3.23
C GLU A 31 -1.03 4.51 -2.30
N LEU A 32 -0.65 3.30 -1.87
CA LEU A 32 -1.47 2.42 -1.03
C LEU A 32 -1.40 2.76 0.47
N THR A 33 -0.29 3.34 0.92
CA THR A 33 -0.06 3.79 2.32
C THR A 33 -1.26 4.55 2.94
N PRO A 34 -1.83 5.60 2.30
CA PRO A 34 -2.96 6.33 2.88
C PRO A 34 -4.19 5.42 3.11
N TYR A 35 -4.54 4.54 2.17
CA TYR A 35 -5.65 3.59 2.31
C TYR A 35 -5.51 2.68 3.55
N CYS A 36 -4.28 2.36 3.97
CA CYS A 36 -4.00 1.55 5.17
C CYS A 36 -4.09 2.35 6.48
N ILE A 37 -3.89 3.67 6.43
CA ILE A 37 -4.05 4.59 7.57
C ILE A 37 -5.53 4.95 7.74
N GLU A 38 -6.22 5.21 6.63
CA GLU A 38 -7.53 5.85 6.56
C GLU A 38 -8.70 4.90 6.88
N ALA A 39 -8.51 3.57 6.78
CA ALA A 39 -9.46 2.60 7.32
C ALA A 39 -9.70 2.73 8.85
N ARG A 40 -8.88 3.53 9.55
CA ARG A 40 -8.90 3.68 11.01
C ARG A 40 -9.37 5.05 11.52
N TYR A 41 -9.43 6.10 10.70
CA TYR A 41 -9.81 7.46 11.14
C TYR A 41 -10.86 8.07 10.19
N GLY A 42 -12.02 8.44 10.73
CA GLY A 42 -13.22 8.82 9.96
C GLY A 42 -13.10 10.09 9.11
N ASP A 43 -12.27 11.04 9.53
CA ASP A 43 -12.20 12.39 8.94
C ASP A 43 -11.56 12.41 7.54
N TYR A 44 -10.79 11.38 7.19
CA TYR A 44 -10.18 11.24 5.86
C TYR A 44 -11.01 10.41 4.87
N ARG A 45 -12.14 9.84 5.30
CA ARG A 45 -13.06 9.11 4.40
C ARG A 45 -13.66 10.03 3.34
N GLU A 46 -13.93 11.29 3.68
CA GLU A 46 -14.51 12.25 2.75
C GLU A 46 -13.54 12.55 1.59
N SER A 47 -12.29 12.89 1.88
CA SER A 47 -11.28 13.18 0.86
C SER A 47 -10.95 11.98 -0.04
N LEU A 48 -10.96 10.75 0.51
CA LEU A 48 -10.81 9.55 -0.33
C LEU A 48 -12.05 9.29 -1.18
N SER A 49 -13.25 9.49 -0.65
CA SER A 49 -14.50 9.24 -1.39
C SER A 49 -14.63 10.12 -2.64
N GLU A 50 -13.99 11.29 -2.64
CA GLU A 50 -13.89 12.19 -3.80
C GLU A 50 -12.96 11.65 -4.90
N ILE A 51 -11.99 10.79 -4.54
CA ILE A 51 -10.93 10.30 -5.44
C ILE A 51 -11.18 8.82 -5.84
N ILE A 52 -11.78 8.03 -4.95
CA ILE A 52 -12.10 6.63 -5.19
C ILE A 52 -13.43 6.54 -5.95
N ASN A 53 -13.32 6.30 -7.25
CA ASN A 53 -14.42 5.74 -8.03
C ASN A 53 -14.28 4.21 -8.15
N GLU A 54 -15.33 3.56 -8.64
CA GLU A 54 -15.39 2.11 -8.80
C GLU A 54 -14.22 1.55 -9.62
N GLN A 55 -13.81 2.27 -10.66
CA GLN A 55 -12.70 1.89 -11.52
C GLN A 55 -11.37 1.92 -10.75
N ARG A 56 -11.11 3.01 -10.02
CA ARG A 56 -9.91 3.15 -9.20
C ARG A 56 -9.86 2.11 -8.08
N ALA A 57 -11.00 1.81 -7.46
CA ALA A 57 -11.10 0.75 -6.45
C ALA A 57 -10.72 -0.63 -7.01
N ARG A 58 -11.22 -0.97 -8.21
CA ARG A 58 -10.84 -2.22 -8.91
C ARG A 58 -9.34 -2.27 -9.20
N GLU A 59 -8.77 -1.18 -9.69
CA GLU A 59 -7.33 -1.09 -10.01
C GLU A 59 -6.46 -1.27 -8.76
N VAL A 60 -6.76 -0.54 -7.68
CA VAL A 60 -6.02 -0.64 -6.42
C VAL A 60 -6.13 -2.06 -5.88
N TYR A 61 -7.33 -2.65 -5.87
CA TYR A 61 -7.53 -4.01 -5.40
C TYR A 61 -6.74 -5.05 -6.22
N ALA A 62 -6.75 -4.94 -7.56
CA ALA A 62 -5.99 -5.83 -8.43
C ALA A 62 -4.48 -5.71 -8.18
N LYS A 63 -3.94 -4.48 -8.13
CA LYS A 63 -2.52 -4.24 -7.87
C LYS A 63 -2.09 -4.74 -6.48
N THR A 64 -2.93 -4.54 -5.46
CA THR A 64 -2.68 -5.08 -4.11
C THR A 64 -2.57 -6.61 -4.12
N LYS A 65 -3.40 -7.31 -4.90
CA LYS A 65 -3.28 -8.77 -5.05
C LYS A 65 -1.96 -9.20 -5.67
N GLU A 66 -1.50 -8.48 -6.70
CA GLU A 66 -0.23 -8.79 -7.35
C GLU A 66 0.96 -8.58 -6.41
N ILE A 67 0.98 -7.50 -5.63
CA ILE A 67 1.98 -7.31 -4.56
C ILE A 67 1.93 -8.45 -3.54
N PHE A 68 0.74 -8.87 -3.13
CA PHE A 68 0.61 -9.96 -2.17
C PHE A 68 1.17 -11.28 -2.71
N LYS A 69 0.84 -11.64 -3.95
CA LYS A 69 1.41 -12.82 -4.62
C LYS A 69 2.93 -12.75 -4.72
N TRP A 70 3.46 -11.58 -5.10
CA TRP A 70 4.89 -11.35 -5.19
C TRP A 70 5.58 -11.48 -3.83
N LEU A 71 4.99 -10.96 -2.75
CA LEU A 71 5.50 -11.14 -1.40
C LEU A 71 5.56 -12.61 -0.99
N TYR A 72 4.52 -13.40 -1.30
CA TYR A 72 4.52 -14.84 -1.03
C TYR A 72 5.67 -15.57 -1.73
N GLN A 73 5.99 -15.21 -2.96
CA GLN A 73 7.12 -15.79 -3.71
C GLN A 73 8.49 -15.46 -3.09
N LYS A 74 8.57 -14.50 -2.17
CA LYS A 74 9.81 -14.12 -1.48
C LYS A 74 9.98 -14.78 -0.11
N ILE A 75 8.93 -15.43 0.41
CA ILE A 75 8.92 -16.07 1.74
C ILE A 75 9.22 -17.58 1.64
N ASP A 76 9.03 -18.18 0.46
CA ASP A 76 9.46 -19.55 0.12
C ASP A 76 10.96 -19.62 -0.21
#